data_AF-A0A946BIA4-F1
#
_entry.id   AF-A0A946BIA4-F1
#
_cell.length_a   1.000
_cell.length_b   1.000
_cell.length_c   1.000
_cell.angle_alpha   90.00
_cell.angle_beta   90.00
_cell.angle_gamma   90.00
#
_symmetry.space_group_name_H-M   'P 1'
#
loop_
_entity.id
_entity.type
_entity.pdbx_description
1 polymer ?
#
loop_
_entity_poly.entity_id
_entity_poly.type
_entity_poly.pdbx_seq_one_letter_code
_entity_poly.pdbx_strand_id
1 'polypeptide(L)'
;MSIIYEILKESWHIYLDVAIYMLFGFFVAGILYVFFKADKIKQYLGTGKIKPVILAALFGIPIPLCSCGVVPVATGLKKQGANSGAALSFMIATPESGVDSIAVSWAMLDPIMTVIRPVAGFITAVSTGIAQNFLGNEYTSDTSSIKKKTSG
;
A
#
# COMPACT_ATOMS: atom_id res chain seq x y z
N MET A 1 27.34 -11.05 28.13
CA MET A 1 25.92 -11.36 28.39
C MET A 1 25.03 -10.13 28.61
N SER A 2 25.50 -9.01 29.21
CA SER A 2 24.65 -7.86 29.52
C SER A 2 24.13 -7.05 28.31
N ILE A 3 24.93 -6.92 27.24
CA ILE A 3 24.51 -6.19 26.02
C ILE A 3 23.29 -6.84 25.34
N ILE A 4 23.22 -8.18 25.32
CA ILE A 4 22.08 -8.91 24.74
C ILE A 4 20.80 -8.68 25.55
N TYR A 5 20.89 -8.63 26.89
CA TYR A 5 19.73 -8.36 27.74
C TYR A 5 19.22 -6.93 27.56
N GLU A 6 20.11 -5.95 27.44
CA GLU A 6 19.74 -4.54 27.20
C GLU A 6 19.10 -4.36 25.81
N ILE A 7 19.69 -4.93 24.75
CA ILE A 7 19.07 -4.90 23.40
C ILE A 7 17.68 -5.53 23.41
N LEU A 8 17.50 -6.67 24.10
CA LEU A 8 16.23 -7.37 24.12
C LEU A 8 15.16 -6.59 24.88
N LYS A 9 15.55 -5.91 25.96
CA LYS A 9 14.65 -5.10 26.79
C LYS A 9 14.20 -3.83 26.04
N GLU A 10 15.13 -3.13 25.38
CA GLU A 10 14.81 -1.97 24.54
C GLU A 10 13.93 -2.35 23.35
N SER A 11 14.25 -3.46 22.65
CA SER A 11 13.44 -3.95 21.54
C SER A 11 12.01 -4.29 21.97
N TRP A 12 11.86 -4.89 23.15
CA TRP A 12 10.55 -5.22 23.72
C TRP A 12 9.74 -3.97 24.09
N HIS A 13 10.41 -2.93 24.59
CA HIS A 13 9.77 -1.68 24.96
C HIS A 13 9.23 -0.95 23.73
N ILE A 14 10.04 -0.84 22.67
CA ILE A 14 9.62 -0.23 21.40
C ILE A 14 8.46 -1.02 20.79
N TYR A 15 8.55 -2.36 20.79
CA TYR A 15 7.50 -3.21 20.22
C TYR A 15 6.13 -2.99 20.88
N LEU A 16 6.09 -2.91 22.22
CA LEU A 16 4.84 -2.64 22.94
C LEU A 16 4.26 -1.26 22.60
N ASP A 17 5.13 -0.27 22.41
CA ASP A 17 4.72 1.10 22.08
C ASP A 17 4.09 1.19 20.67
N VAL A 18 4.68 0.55 19.66
CA VAL A 18 4.07 0.51 18.31
C VAL A 18 2.87 -0.44 18.20
N ALA A 19 2.82 -1.50 19.01
CA ALA A 19 1.74 -2.49 18.94
C ALA A 19 0.36 -1.88 19.22
N ILE A 20 0.25 -1.01 20.23
CA ILE A 20 -1.03 -0.37 20.59
C ILE A 20 -1.51 0.58 19.47
N TYR A 21 -0.60 1.35 18.85
CA TYR A 21 -0.91 2.23 17.73
C TYR A 21 -1.29 1.45 16.46
N MET A 22 -0.58 0.36 16.16
CA MET A 22 -0.89 -0.51 15.01
C MET A 22 -2.25 -1.20 15.18
N LEU A 23 -2.55 -1.69 16.38
CA LEU A 23 -3.82 -2.34 16.68
C LEU A 23 -4.99 -1.37 16.54
N PHE A 24 -4.83 -0.13 17.03
CA PHE A 24 -5.80 0.93 16.85
C PHE A 24 -5.97 1.31 15.37
N GLY A 25 -4.87 1.46 14.63
CA GLY A 25 -4.90 1.76 13.20
C GLY A 25 -5.60 0.66 12.37
N PHE A 26 -5.32 -0.61 12.66
CA PHE A 26 -5.96 -1.74 12.00
C PHE A 26 -7.44 -1.85 12.36
N PHE A 27 -7.82 -1.51 13.59
CA PHE A 27 -9.22 -1.45 14.01
C PHE A 27 -10.00 -0.40 13.21
N VAL A 28 -9.46 0.82 13.09
CA VAL A 28 -10.07 1.89 12.28
C VAL A 28 -10.11 1.50 10.80
N ALA A 29 -9.03 0.92 10.26
CA ALA A 29 -8.98 0.44 8.88
C ALA A 29 -10.00 -0.67 8.61
N GLY A 30 -10.21 -1.59 9.56
CA GLY A 30 -11.22 -2.64 9.48
C GLY A 30 -12.65 -2.08 9.49
N ILE A 31 -12.92 -1.07 10.32
CA ILE A 31 -14.19 -0.33 10.29
C ILE A 31 -14.40 0.35 8.94
N LEU A 32 -13.36 1.01 8.40
CA LEU A 32 -13.42 1.66 7.10
C LEU A 32 -13.70 0.65 5.98
N TYR A 33 -13.08 -0.54 6.06
CA TYR A 33 -13.27 -1.63 5.11
C TYR A 33 -14.71 -2.18 5.13
N VAL A 34 -15.35 -2.26 6.30
CA VAL A 34 -16.77 -2.64 6.42
C VAL A 34 -17.69 -1.55 5.85
N PHE A 35 -17.35 -0.27 6.06
CA PHE A 35 -18.09 0.86 5.48
C PHE A 35 -17.95 0.93 3.94
N PHE A 36 -16.78 0.56 3.40
CA PHE A 36 -16.54 0.47 1.96
C PHE A 36 -17.14 -0.81 1.38
N LYS A 37 -18.42 -0.74 1.03
CA LYS A 37 -19.17 -1.83 0.40
C LYS A 37 -18.44 -2.30 -0.87
N ALA A 38 -18.06 -3.60 -0.91
CA ALA A 38 -17.33 -4.24 -2.02
C ALA A 38 -17.97 -4.01 -3.40
N ASP A 39 -19.29 -3.78 -3.43
CA ASP A 39 -20.06 -3.49 -4.64
C ASP A 39 -19.62 -2.16 -5.32
N LYS A 40 -19.32 -1.12 -4.52
CA LYS A 40 -18.80 0.16 -5.03
C LYS A 40 -17.36 0.01 -5.53
N ILE A 41 -16.54 -0.80 -4.87
CA ILE A 41 -15.18 -1.09 -5.31
C ILE A 41 -15.19 -1.84 -6.64
N LYS A 42 -16.08 -2.81 -6.84
CA LYS A 42 -16.16 -3.54 -8.11
C LYS A 42 -16.62 -2.65 -9.27
N GLN A 43 -17.55 -1.72 -9.02
CA GLN A 43 -18.03 -0.77 -10.03
C GLN A 43 -16.98 0.29 -10.41
N TYR A 44 -16.20 0.81 -9.45
CA TYR A 44 -15.22 1.87 -9.68
C TYR A 44 -13.80 1.36 -10.00
N LEU A 45 -13.38 0.25 -9.39
CA LEU A 45 -12.05 -0.37 -9.56
C LEU A 45 -12.03 -1.54 -10.58
N GLY A 46 -13.20 -2.06 -10.97
CA GLY A 46 -13.34 -3.15 -11.95
C GLY A 46 -13.69 -2.68 -13.37
N THR A 47 -14.45 -1.60 -13.55
CA THR A 47 -14.92 -1.14 -14.87
C THR A 47 -14.04 -0.01 -15.43
N GLY A 48 -12.95 -0.36 -16.12
CA GLY A 48 -12.15 0.58 -16.92
C GLY A 48 -10.66 0.28 -16.99
N LYS A 49 -9.97 0.88 -17.97
CA LYS A 49 -8.51 0.70 -18.17
C LYS A 49 -7.63 1.75 -17.46
N ILE A 50 -8.19 2.93 -17.18
CA ILE A 50 -7.43 4.10 -16.71
C ILE A 50 -7.99 4.61 -15.36
N LYS A 51 -9.32 4.79 -15.28
CA LYS A 51 -10.03 5.23 -14.07
C LYS A 51 -9.67 4.45 -12.78
N PRO A 52 -9.62 3.10 -12.77
CA PRO A 52 -9.36 2.37 -11.54
C PRO A 52 -7.90 2.50 -11.06
N VAL A 53 -6.95 2.77 -11.98
CA VAL A 53 -5.54 2.99 -11.67
C VAL A 53 -5.35 4.33 -10.96
N ILE A 54 -5.92 5.41 -11.51
CA ILE A 54 -5.87 6.73 -10.87
C ILE A 54 -6.58 6.74 -9.52
N LEU A 55 -7.77 6.12 -9.42
CA LEU A 55 -8.49 6.04 -8.14
C LEU A 55 -7.67 5.28 -7.09
N ALA A 56 -7.07 4.15 -7.47
CA ALA A 56 -6.24 3.37 -6.58
C ALA A 56 -5.02 4.15 -6.09
N ALA A 57 -4.30 4.84 -6.97
CA ALA A 57 -3.18 5.70 -6.58
C ALA A 57 -3.63 6.84 -5.63
N LEU A 58 -4.77 7.48 -5.92
CA LEU A 58 -5.30 8.57 -5.12
C LEU A 58 -5.78 8.13 -3.72
N PHE A 59 -6.34 6.91 -3.61
CA PHE A 59 -6.68 6.30 -2.32
C PHE A 59 -5.45 5.78 -1.57
N GLY A 60 -4.33 5.52 -2.25
CA GLY A 60 -3.04 5.18 -1.62
C GLY A 60 -2.36 6.35 -0.93
N ILE A 61 -2.48 7.58 -1.48
CA ILE A 61 -1.91 8.82 -0.91
C ILE A 61 -2.28 9.04 0.57
N PRO A 62 -3.58 9.03 0.97
CA PRO A 62 -3.98 9.41 2.33
C PRO A 62 -3.82 8.28 3.34
N ILE A 63 -3.47 7.07 2.90
CA ILE A 63 -3.43 5.89 3.75
C ILE A 63 -1.95 5.61 4.12
N PRO A 64 -1.51 5.93 5.35
CA PRO A 64 -0.18 5.59 5.85
C PRO A 64 -0.08 4.10 6.18
N LEU A 65 -0.15 3.25 5.16
CA LEU A 65 0.14 1.83 5.33
C LEU A 65 1.64 1.62 5.11
N CYS A 66 2.32 1.14 6.14
CA CYS A 66 3.63 0.53 5.97
C CYS A 66 3.49 -0.75 5.11
N SER A 67 4.58 -1.19 4.47
CA SER A 67 4.64 -2.41 3.64
C SER A 67 3.93 -3.63 4.27
N CYS A 68 3.96 -3.74 5.61
CA CYS A 68 3.26 -4.78 6.37
C CYS A 68 1.73 -4.79 6.16
N GLY A 69 1.13 -3.62 5.95
CA GLY A 69 -0.32 -3.45 5.78
C GLY A 69 -0.79 -3.34 4.32
N VAL A 70 0.07 -2.92 3.39
CA VAL A 70 -0.33 -2.77 1.97
C VAL A 70 -0.61 -4.12 1.28
N VAL A 71 0.10 -5.17 1.67
CA VAL A 71 -0.03 -6.53 1.11
C VAL A 71 -1.42 -7.15 1.36
N PRO A 72 -1.95 -7.20 2.59
CA PRO A 72 -3.28 -7.73 2.84
C PRO A 72 -4.38 -6.86 2.22
N VAL A 73 -4.20 -5.54 2.20
CA VAL A 73 -5.15 -4.62 1.57
C VAL A 73 -5.20 -4.84 0.05
N ALA A 74 -4.05 -4.92 -0.61
CA ALA A 74 -3.97 -5.22 -2.05
C ALA A 74 -4.61 -6.58 -2.40
N THR A 75 -4.37 -7.59 -1.56
CA THR A 75 -4.97 -8.92 -1.74
C THR A 75 -6.49 -8.90 -1.54
N GLY A 76 -6.98 -8.13 -0.56
CA GLY A 76 -8.42 -7.92 -0.34
C GLY A 76 -9.09 -7.23 -1.53
N LEU A 77 -8.47 -6.18 -2.05
CA LEU A 77 -8.95 -5.41 -3.20
C LEU A 77 -9.04 -6.28 -4.46
N LYS A 78 -8.06 -7.17 -4.66
CA LYS A 78 -8.08 -8.16 -5.75
C LYS A 78 -9.19 -9.19 -5.58
N LYS A 79 -9.43 -9.69 -4.36
CA LYS A 79 -10.56 -10.59 -4.07
C LYS A 79 -11.92 -9.93 -4.33
N GLN A 80 -12.02 -8.61 -4.15
CA GLN A 80 -13.23 -7.83 -4.43
C GLN A 80 -13.45 -7.53 -5.93
N GLY A 81 -12.51 -7.90 -6.81
CA GLY A 81 -12.63 -7.75 -8.26
C GLY A 81 -11.97 -6.51 -8.84
N ALA A 82 -11.03 -5.89 -8.13
CA ALA A 82 -10.22 -4.82 -8.69
C ALA A 82 -9.30 -5.32 -9.82
N ASN A 83 -9.09 -4.47 -10.83
CA ASN A 83 -8.18 -4.77 -11.94
C ASN A 83 -6.74 -4.94 -11.43
N SER A 84 -5.98 -5.88 -12.00
CA SER A 84 -4.57 -6.13 -11.65
C SER A 84 -3.71 -4.86 -11.73
N GLY A 85 -3.96 -3.96 -12.68
CA GLY A 85 -3.26 -2.68 -12.78
C GLY A 85 -3.57 -1.71 -11.62
N ALA A 86 -4.78 -1.75 -11.07
CA ALA A 86 -5.17 -0.91 -9.94
C ALA A 86 -4.52 -1.37 -8.62
N ALA A 87 -4.45 -2.68 -8.38
CA ALA A 87 -3.78 -3.24 -7.20
C ALA A 87 -2.26 -2.95 -7.21
N LEU A 88 -1.61 -3.04 -8.37
CA LEU A 88 -0.20 -2.70 -8.52
C LEU A 88 0.06 -1.21 -8.33
N SER A 89 -0.75 -0.36 -8.95
CA SER A 89 -0.59 1.09 -8.82
C SER A 89 -0.81 1.56 -7.38
N PHE A 90 -1.77 0.97 -6.66
CA PHE A 90 -1.93 1.19 -5.22
C PHE A 90 -0.68 0.79 -4.44
N MET A 91 -0.15 -0.42 -4.69
CA MET A 91 1.02 -0.94 -3.98
C MET A 91 2.30 -0.13 -4.23
N ILE A 92 2.46 0.45 -5.42
CA ILE A 92 3.59 1.33 -5.78
C ILE A 92 3.38 2.74 -5.19
N ALA A 93 2.17 3.32 -5.33
CA ALA A 93 1.89 4.69 -4.90
C ALA A 93 1.89 4.85 -3.37
N THR A 94 1.49 3.82 -2.62
CA THR A 94 1.38 3.88 -1.15
C THR A 94 2.72 4.14 -0.43
N PRO A 95 3.81 3.37 -0.66
CA PRO A 95 5.11 3.67 -0.05
C PRO A 95 5.75 4.95 -0.58
N GLU A 96 5.33 5.40 -1.77
CA GLU A 96 5.95 6.52 -2.46
C GLU A 96 5.37 7.87 -2.06
N SER A 97 4.08 7.92 -1.72
CA SER A 97 3.37 9.15 -1.35
C SER A 97 2.85 9.15 0.09
N GLY A 98 3.27 8.18 0.92
CA GLY A 98 2.83 8.10 2.31
C GLY A 98 3.09 9.40 3.07
N VAL A 99 2.09 9.85 3.83
CA VAL A 99 2.16 11.07 4.66
C VAL A 99 3.34 11.05 5.64
N ASP A 100 3.77 9.87 6.08
CA ASP A 100 4.96 9.67 6.90
C ASP A 100 6.25 10.12 6.18
N SER A 101 6.40 9.74 4.91
CA SER A 101 7.54 10.11 4.07
C SER A 101 7.55 11.61 3.76
N ILE A 102 6.36 12.21 3.57
CA ILE A 102 6.17 13.65 3.37
C ILE A 102 6.50 14.42 4.65
N ALA A 103 6.08 13.93 5.83
CA ALA A 103 6.35 14.54 7.12
C ALA A 103 7.84 14.50 7.48
N VAL A 104 8.50 13.36 7.25
CA VAL A 104 9.97 13.23 7.44
C VAL A 104 10.72 14.12 6.47
N SER A 105 10.30 14.18 5.20
CA SER A 105 10.94 15.04 4.20
C SER A 105 10.80 16.52 4.57
N TRP A 106 9.62 16.96 5.02
CA TRP A 106 9.40 18.34 5.52
C TRP A 106 10.30 18.72 6.69
N ALA A 107 10.65 17.75 7.56
CA ALA A 107 11.50 17.99 8.70
C ALA A 107 13.00 18.09 8.35
N MET A 108 13.44 17.54 7.22
CA MET A 108 14.86 17.36 6.88
C MET A 108 15.32 18.08 5.60
N LEU A 109 14.43 18.29 4.62
CA LEU A 109 14.79 18.78 3.28
C LEU A 109 13.73 19.80 2.81
N ASP A 110 14.17 21.02 2.49
CA ASP A 110 13.36 22.16 2.05
C ASP A 110 12.15 21.79 1.13
N PRO A 111 10.97 22.42 1.31
CA PRO A 111 9.65 22.02 0.77
C PRO A 111 9.58 21.75 -0.74
N ILE A 112 10.55 22.20 -1.53
CA ILE A 112 10.55 22.03 -2.99
C ILE A 112 10.76 20.56 -3.41
N MET A 113 11.59 19.79 -2.69
CA MET A 113 11.85 18.37 -3.02
C MET A 113 10.76 17.44 -2.51
N THR A 114 10.03 17.87 -1.47
CA THR A 114 8.93 17.11 -0.87
C THR A 114 7.77 16.90 -1.83
N VAL A 115 7.55 17.80 -2.78
CA VAL A 115 6.45 17.72 -3.73
C VAL A 115 6.87 16.99 -5.01
N ILE A 116 8.10 17.17 -5.47
CA ILE A 116 8.60 16.54 -6.71
C ILE A 116 8.64 15.01 -6.59
N ARG A 117 9.04 14.48 -5.43
CA ARG A 117 9.16 13.04 -5.20
C ARG A 117 7.83 12.27 -5.32
N PRO A 118 6.75 12.63 -4.61
CA PRO A 118 5.45 11.96 -4.76
C PRO A 118 4.81 12.23 -6.13
N VAL A 119 5.08 13.37 -6.76
CA VAL A 119 4.56 13.65 -8.12
C VAL A 119 5.24 12.77 -9.17
N ALA A 120 6.57 12.67 -9.16
CA ALA A 120 7.32 11.78 -10.06
C ALA A 120 6.91 10.32 -9.85
N GLY A 121 6.69 9.96 -8.59
CA GLY A 121 6.19 8.67 -8.19
C GLY A 121 4.80 8.35 -8.74
N PHE A 122 3.84 9.24 -8.47
CA PHE A 122 2.47 9.14 -8.97
C PHE A 122 2.44 8.97 -10.50
N ILE A 123 3.27 9.73 -11.23
CA ILE A 123 3.40 9.61 -12.69
C ILE A 123 3.90 8.21 -13.07
N THR A 124 4.90 7.68 -12.37
CA THR A 124 5.46 6.34 -12.62
C THR A 124 4.47 5.23 -12.28
N ALA A 125 3.75 5.34 -11.16
CA ALA A 125 2.73 4.39 -10.71
C ALA A 125 1.51 4.37 -11.65
N VAL A 126 1.09 5.54 -12.15
CA VAL A 126 -0.01 5.66 -13.11
C VAL A 126 0.43 5.14 -14.48
N SER A 127 1.62 5.50 -14.95
CA SER A 127 2.16 5.01 -16.23
C SER A 127 2.30 3.49 -16.23
N THR A 128 2.85 2.93 -15.14
CA THR A 128 2.98 1.48 -14.94
C THR A 128 1.61 0.80 -14.86
N GLY A 129 0.67 1.36 -14.11
CA GLY A 129 -0.67 0.79 -13.95
C GLY A 129 -1.51 0.83 -15.24
N ILE A 130 -1.37 1.88 -16.06
CA ILE A 130 -2.03 2.02 -17.36
C ILE A 130 -1.40 1.08 -18.39
N ALA A 131 -0.07 1.05 -18.48
CA ALA A 131 0.65 0.15 -19.37
C ALA A 131 0.27 -1.30 -19.09
N GLN A 132 0.23 -1.68 -17.82
CA GLN A 132 -0.22 -2.99 -17.37
C GLN A 132 -1.67 -3.32 -17.76
N ASN A 133 -2.57 -2.33 -17.71
CA ASN A 133 -3.96 -2.50 -18.09
C ASN A 133 -4.14 -2.72 -19.60
N PHE A 134 -3.20 -2.22 -20.40
CA PHE A 134 -3.19 -2.34 -21.86
C PHE A 134 -2.43 -3.56 -22.38
N LEU A 135 -1.30 -3.91 -21.77
CA LEU A 135 -0.49 -5.05 -22.21
C LEU A 135 -1.13 -6.39 -21.87
N GLY A 136 -1.93 -6.45 -20.80
CA GLY A 136 -2.62 -7.66 -20.39
C GLY A 136 -1.64 -8.76 -19.96
N ASN A 137 -1.70 -9.10 -18.67
CA ASN A 137 -1.32 -10.42 -18.12
C ASN A 137 0.02 -10.60 -17.38
N GLU A 138 0.95 -9.62 -17.29
CA GLU A 138 2.33 -9.99 -16.88
C GLU A 138 2.69 -9.93 -15.38
N TYR A 139 1.85 -9.36 -14.51
CA TYR A 139 2.08 -9.43 -13.04
C TYR A 139 1.22 -10.51 -12.38
N THR A 140 1.06 -11.62 -13.09
CA THR A 140 0.73 -12.94 -12.53
C THR A 140 2.00 -13.65 -12.01
N SER A 141 3.18 -13.00 -12.06
CA SER A 141 4.46 -13.66 -11.78
C SER A 141 4.92 -13.63 -10.32
N ASP A 142 4.53 -12.63 -9.51
CA ASP A 142 4.98 -12.61 -8.10
C ASP A 142 4.04 -13.35 -7.14
N THR A 143 2.72 -13.36 -7.39
CA THR A 143 1.77 -14.12 -6.55
C THR A 143 1.64 -15.59 -6.94
N SER A 144 2.01 -15.99 -8.16
CA SER A 144 2.04 -17.42 -8.54
C SER A 144 3.28 -18.15 -8.01
N SER A 145 4.37 -17.42 -7.73
CA SER A 145 5.57 -17.96 -7.08
C SER A 145 5.36 -18.30 -5.60
N ILE A 146 4.42 -17.63 -4.91
CA ILE A 146 4.02 -17.96 -3.54
C ILE A 146 3.02 -19.14 -3.53
N LYS A 147 2.01 -19.16 -4.42
CA LYS A 147 0.99 -20.22 -4.43
C LYS A 147 1.55 -21.61 -4.81
N LYS A 148 2.65 -21.67 -5.57
CA LYS A 148 3.29 -22.95 -5.93
C LYS A 148 4.13 -23.56 -4.80
N LYS A 149 4.50 -22.79 -3.76
CA LYS A 149 5.35 -23.25 -2.65
C LYS A 149 4.56 -23.65 -1.39
N THR A 150 3.23 -23.48 -1.37
CA THR A 150 2.37 -23.82 -0.21
C THR A 150 1.38 -24.96 -0.52
N SER A 151 1.49 -25.60 -1.69
CA SER A 151 0.63 -26.73 -2.09
C SER A 151 1.44 -27.95 -2.55
N GLY A 152 2.62 -28.13 -1.98
CA GLY A 152 3.46 -29.32 -2.11
C GLY A 152 3.87 -29.80 -0.73
#